data_AF-A0A820XQ61-F1
#
_entry.id   AF-A0A820XQ61-F1
#
_cell.length_a   1.000
_cell.length_b   1.000
_cell.length_c   1.000
_cell.angle_alpha   90.00
_cell.angle_beta   90.00
_cell.angle_gamma   90.00
#
_symmetry.space_group_name_H-M   'P 1'
#
loop_
_entity.id
_entity.type
_entity.pdbx_description
1 polymer ?
#
loop_
_entity_poly.entity_id
_entity_poly.type
_entity_poly.pdbx_seq_one_letter_code
_entity_poly.pdbx_strand_id
1 'polypeptide(L)'
;VVNEGFSVAKRVETKAGAADLVTEFDQRVEEILIKKLQEKFPTHKFIGEESADTGVKTVFGDDPTWIIDPIDGTTNFVHGFPFVAISIALAINKQVVIGIIYNPVLDLLYTAIHGKGAFRNGRPIKSSGQTGN
;
A
#
# COMPACT_ATOMS: atom_id res chain seq x y z
N VAL A 1 2.22 5.12 -13.34
CA VAL A 1 2.21 3.67 -13.03
C VAL A 1 0.80 3.16 -12.84
N VAL A 2 0.10 3.40 -11.72
CA VAL A 2 -1.28 2.88 -11.55
C VAL A 2 -2.25 3.41 -12.63
N ASN A 3 -2.37 4.74 -12.81
CA ASN A 3 -3.26 5.31 -13.85
C ASN A 3 -2.89 4.88 -15.29
N GLU A 4 -1.61 4.63 -15.54
CA GLU A 4 -1.12 4.09 -16.82
C GLU A 4 -1.65 2.67 -17.02
N GLY A 5 -1.59 1.83 -15.99
CA GLY A 5 -2.12 0.46 -16.02
C GLY A 5 -3.63 0.39 -16.27
N PHE A 6 -4.42 1.39 -15.90
CA PHE A 6 -5.84 1.47 -16.27
C PHE A 6 -6.07 1.66 -17.77
N SER A 7 -5.08 2.18 -18.51
CA SER A 7 -5.21 2.55 -19.91
C SER A 7 -4.61 1.52 -20.88
N VAL A 8 -3.98 0.47 -20.37
CA VAL A 8 -3.25 -0.52 -21.18
C VAL A 8 -3.64 -1.95 -20.80
N ALA A 9 -3.35 -2.90 -21.70
CA ALA A 9 -3.42 -4.32 -21.40
C ALA A 9 -2.39 -4.66 -20.31
N LYS A 10 -2.78 -5.55 -19.38
CA LYS A 10 -1.96 -5.95 -18.22
C LYS A 10 -1.57 -7.41 -18.36
N ARG A 11 -0.39 -7.77 -17.88
CA ARG A 11 0.02 -9.16 -17.68
C ARG A 11 -0.45 -9.61 -16.31
N VAL A 12 -1.44 -10.50 -16.29
CA VAL A 12 -2.02 -11.01 -15.04
C VAL A 12 -1.45 -12.38 -14.72
N GLU A 13 -0.96 -12.54 -13.50
CA GLU A 13 -0.48 -13.80 -12.93
C GLU A 13 -1.32 -14.14 -11.68
N THR A 14 -1.30 -15.40 -11.26
CA THR A 14 -2.00 -15.87 -10.05
C THR A 14 -0.99 -16.27 -8.99
N LYS A 15 -1.19 -15.82 -7.74
CA LYS A 15 -0.37 -16.21 -6.57
C LYS A 15 -0.92 -17.50 -5.94
N ALA A 16 -1.54 -17.44 -4.76
CA ALA A 16 -1.95 -18.61 -3.98
C ALA A 16 -3.27 -19.26 -4.45
N GLY A 17 -3.99 -18.63 -5.39
CA GLY A 17 -5.24 -19.15 -5.94
C GLY A 17 -5.75 -18.35 -7.14
N ALA A 18 -6.79 -18.86 -7.81
CA ALA A 18 -7.33 -18.24 -9.04
C ALA A 18 -7.94 -16.83 -8.84
N ALA A 19 -8.27 -16.46 -7.60
CA ALA A 19 -8.77 -15.13 -7.24
C ALA A 19 -7.67 -14.19 -6.74
N ASP A 20 -6.48 -14.70 -6.49
CA ASP A 20 -5.33 -13.97 -5.94
C ASP A 20 -4.45 -13.54 -7.11
N LEU A 21 -4.74 -12.35 -7.64
CA LEU A 21 -4.15 -11.84 -8.88
C LEU A 21 -3.01 -10.88 -8.57
N VAL A 22 -1.98 -10.92 -9.40
CA VAL A 22 -0.88 -9.95 -9.42
C VAL A 22 -0.63 -9.48 -10.85
N THR A 23 -0.19 -8.24 -11.02
CA THR A 23 0.22 -7.70 -12.31
C THR A 23 1.66 -7.18 -12.28
N GLU A 24 2.21 -6.90 -13.47
CA GLU A 24 3.50 -6.22 -13.59
C GLU A 24 3.50 -4.81 -12.96
N PHE A 25 2.32 -4.21 -12.73
CA PHE A 25 2.20 -2.90 -12.10
C PHE A 25 2.37 -2.97 -10.58
N ASP A 26 1.92 -4.04 -9.93
CA ASP A 26 2.11 -4.26 -8.48
C ASP A 26 3.60 -4.27 -8.15
N GLN A 27 4.38 -5.11 -8.85
CA GLN A 27 5.83 -5.20 -8.73
C GLN A 27 6.51 -3.85 -8.99
N ARG A 28 6.15 -3.17 -10.08
CA ARG A 28 6.75 -1.90 -10.48
C ARG A 28 6.46 -0.76 -9.50
N VAL A 29 5.27 -0.74 -8.87
CA VAL A 29 4.96 0.23 -7.81
C VAL A 29 5.77 -0.07 -6.55
N GLU A 30 5.84 -1.34 -6.12
CA GLU A 30 6.60 -1.74 -4.93
C GLU A 30 8.08 -1.37 -5.06
N GLU A 31 8.72 -1.70 -6.18
CA GLU A 31 10.12 -1.36 -6.47
C GLU A 31 10.38 0.15 -6.37
N ILE A 32 9.50 0.98 -6.93
CA ILE A 32 9.63 2.44 -6.88
C ILE A 32 9.52 2.95 -5.44
N LEU A 33 8.58 2.41 -4.67
CA LEU A 33 8.35 2.83 -3.28
C LEU A 33 9.54 2.43 -2.39
N ILE A 34 9.94 1.16 -2.43
CA ILE A 34 11.08 0.65 -1.65
C ILE A 34 12.34 1.43 -2.00
N LYS A 35 12.67 1.57 -3.28
CA LYS A 35 13.87 2.29 -3.72
C LYS A 35 13.91 3.72 -3.18
N LYS A 36 12.84 4.49 -3.37
CA LYS A 36 12.78 5.89 -2.91
C LYS A 36 12.83 6.03 -1.38
N LEU A 37 12.17 5.13 -0.67
CA LEU A 37 12.19 5.13 0.79
C LEU A 37 13.55 4.70 1.33
N GLN A 38 14.20 3.73 0.70
CA GLN A 38 15.53 3.25 1.09
C GLN A 38 16.61 4.31 0.82
N GLU A 39 16.53 5.04 -0.29
CA GLU A 39 17.41 6.19 -0.57
C GLU A 39 17.33 7.27 0.53
N LYS A 40 16.12 7.50 1.08
CA LYS A 40 15.89 8.50 2.12
C LYS A 40 16.10 7.98 3.55
N PHE A 41 15.86 6.69 3.76
CA PHE A 41 15.88 6.01 5.06
C PHE A 41 16.65 4.69 4.95
N PRO A 42 17.98 4.74 4.76
CA PRO A 42 18.78 3.56 4.41
C PRO A 42 18.84 2.48 5.50
N THR A 43 18.49 2.83 6.75
CA THR A 43 18.47 1.90 7.89
C THR A 43 17.09 1.31 8.15
N HIS A 44 16.03 1.78 7.48
CA HIS A 44 14.68 1.26 7.68
C HIS A 44 14.52 -0.09 6.99
N LYS A 45 13.63 -0.91 7.55
CA LYS A 45 13.23 -2.21 6.99
C LYS A 45 11.97 -2.08 6.15
N PHE A 46 11.68 -3.11 5.36
CA PHE A 46 10.55 -3.14 4.43
C PHE A 46 9.82 -4.48 4.55
N ILE A 47 8.49 -4.43 4.52
CA ILE A 47 7.59 -5.57 4.34
C ILE A 47 6.69 -5.19 3.17
N GLY A 48 6.96 -5.76 2.00
CA GLY A 48 6.14 -5.59 0.79
C GLY A 48 5.32 -6.85 0.53
N GLU A 49 4.11 -6.71 0.01
CA GLU A 49 3.26 -7.84 -0.38
C GLU A 49 3.94 -8.73 -1.43
N GLU A 50 4.52 -8.13 -2.47
CA GLU A 50 5.13 -8.88 -3.58
C GLU A 50 6.50 -9.45 -3.19
N SER A 51 7.25 -8.72 -2.37
CA SER A 51 8.52 -9.18 -1.81
C SER A 51 8.35 -10.34 -0.82
N ALA A 52 7.19 -10.49 -0.18
CA ALA A 52 6.97 -11.55 0.81
C ALA A 52 7.07 -12.96 0.21
N ASP A 53 6.72 -13.12 -1.08
CA ASP A 53 6.78 -14.39 -1.80
C ASP A 53 8.19 -14.76 -2.26
N THR A 54 9.16 -13.84 -2.19
CA THR A 54 10.57 -14.09 -2.56
C THR A 54 11.35 -14.91 -1.52
N GLY A 55 10.72 -15.29 -0.42
CA GLY A 55 11.30 -16.14 0.63
C GLY A 55 12.14 -15.38 1.67
N VAL A 56 12.43 -14.10 1.46
CA VAL A 56 13.09 -13.24 2.47
C VAL A 56 12.02 -12.68 3.41
N LYS A 57 11.74 -13.40 4.50
CA LYS A 57 10.82 -12.90 5.53
C LYS A 57 11.52 -11.87 6.41
N THR A 58 11.21 -10.59 6.20
CA THR A 58 11.54 -9.56 7.18
C THR A 58 10.75 -9.80 8.45
N VAL A 59 11.46 -10.07 9.56
CA VAL A 59 10.84 -10.22 10.87
C VAL A 59 10.37 -8.85 11.35
N PHE A 60 9.06 -8.71 11.56
CA PHE A 60 8.49 -7.51 12.15
C PHE A 60 8.98 -7.34 13.60
N GLY A 61 9.66 -6.23 13.86
CA GLY A 61 10.37 -5.98 15.10
C GLY A 61 10.26 -4.54 15.55
N ASP A 62 11.22 -4.12 16.36
CA ASP A 62 11.22 -2.78 16.93
C ASP A 62 11.82 -1.71 16.00
N ASP A 63 12.60 -2.14 15.01
CA ASP A 63 13.18 -1.27 14.00
C ASP A 63 12.11 -0.56 13.15
N PRO A 64 12.37 0.69 12.71
CA PRO A 64 11.51 1.37 11.75
C PRO A 64 11.29 0.51 10.50
N THR A 65 10.04 0.15 10.25
CA THR A 65 9.65 -0.78 9.19
C THR A 65 8.52 -0.18 8.36
N TRP A 66 8.75 -0.04 7.06
CA TRP A 66 7.72 0.33 6.09
C TRP A 66 6.95 -0.92 5.67
N ILE A 67 5.62 -0.86 5.76
CA ILE A 67 4.72 -1.91 5.32
C ILE A 67 4.00 -1.39 4.08
N ILE A 68 4.11 -2.11 2.96
CA ILE A 68 3.70 -1.64 1.64
C ILE A 68 2.81 -2.69 1.00
N ASP A 69 1.65 -2.24 0.54
CA ASP A 69 0.84 -2.94 -0.45
C ASP A 69 0.77 -2.00 -1.68
N PRO A 70 1.38 -2.41 -2.81
CA PRO A 70 1.53 -1.55 -3.96
C PRO A 70 0.21 -1.25 -4.68
N ILE A 71 -0.73 -2.21 -4.71
CA ILE A 71 -2.05 -2.06 -5.33
C ILE A 71 -3.06 -2.93 -4.56
N ASP A 72 -3.62 -2.39 -3.49
CA ASP A 72 -4.75 -2.98 -2.79
C ASP A 72 -5.96 -2.98 -3.72
N GLY A 73 -6.53 -4.18 -3.92
CA GLY A 73 -7.60 -4.42 -4.88
C GLY A 73 -7.12 -4.77 -6.29
N THR A 74 -6.08 -5.59 -6.45
CA THR A 74 -5.57 -6.03 -7.77
C THR A 74 -6.66 -6.63 -8.67
N THR A 75 -7.67 -7.32 -8.13
CA THR A 75 -8.84 -7.76 -8.91
C THR A 75 -9.60 -6.57 -9.52
N ASN A 76 -9.85 -5.52 -8.73
CA ASN A 76 -10.47 -4.30 -9.24
C ASN A 76 -9.59 -3.64 -10.31
N PHE A 77 -8.28 -3.62 -10.08
CA PHE A 77 -7.31 -3.08 -11.03
C PHE A 77 -7.34 -3.81 -12.38
N VAL A 78 -7.33 -5.14 -12.37
CA VAL A 78 -7.40 -5.98 -13.57
C VAL A 78 -8.67 -5.69 -14.37
N HIS A 79 -9.81 -5.57 -13.68
CA HIS A 79 -11.12 -5.33 -14.31
C HIS A 79 -11.44 -3.84 -14.57
N GLY A 80 -10.55 -2.91 -14.20
CA GLY A 80 -10.73 -1.48 -14.44
C GLY A 80 -11.74 -0.81 -13.49
N PHE A 81 -12.07 -1.41 -12.35
CA PHE A 81 -12.85 -0.76 -11.31
C PHE A 81 -11.99 0.28 -10.57
N PRO A 82 -12.52 1.50 -10.31
CA PRO A 82 -11.71 2.61 -9.79
C PRO A 82 -11.41 2.51 -8.28
N PHE A 83 -11.77 1.40 -7.63
CA PHE A 83 -11.56 1.18 -6.20
C PHE A 83 -10.27 0.39 -5.97
N VAL A 84 -9.15 1.07 -6.18
CA VAL A 84 -7.80 0.55 -5.95
C VAL A 84 -7.01 1.54 -5.11
N ALA A 85 -6.04 1.07 -4.33
CA ALA A 85 -5.24 1.95 -3.51
C ALA A 85 -3.78 1.51 -3.42
N ILE A 86 -2.88 2.49 -3.31
CA ILE A 86 -1.53 2.28 -2.82
C ILE A 86 -1.60 2.45 -1.31
N SER A 87 -1.17 1.44 -0.55
CA SER A 87 -1.20 1.46 0.91
C SER A 87 0.22 1.41 1.50
N ILE A 88 0.54 2.37 2.37
CA ILE A 88 1.85 2.50 2.99
C ILE A 88 1.68 2.81 4.48
N ALA A 89 2.36 2.07 5.33
CA ALA A 89 2.47 2.36 6.75
C ALA A 89 3.93 2.41 7.21
N LEU A 90 4.21 3.22 8.22
CA LEU A 90 5.47 3.17 8.97
C LEU A 90 5.17 2.68 10.38
N ALA A 91 5.84 1.61 10.79
CA ALA A 91 5.84 1.11 12.15
C ALA A 91 7.19 1.34 12.83
N ILE A 92 7.17 1.70 14.10
CA ILE A 92 8.35 1.87 14.97
C ILE A 92 8.01 1.24 16.31
N ASN A 93 8.90 0.41 16.89
CA ASN A 93 8.61 -0.33 18.13
C ASN A 93 7.29 -1.12 18.05
N LYS A 94 7.06 -1.77 16.90
CA LYS A 94 5.82 -2.52 16.57
C LYS A 94 4.52 -1.70 16.60
N GLN A 95 4.61 -0.37 16.66
CA GLN A 95 3.46 0.53 16.63
C GLN A 95 3.41 1.27 15.29
N VAL A 96 2.26 1.22 14.61
CA VAL A 96 2.02 2.03 13.40
C VAL A 96 1.94 3.51 13.78
N VAL A 97 2.88 4.31 13.29
CA VAL A 97 3.01 5.75 13.57
C VAL A 97 2.53 6.63 12.41
N ILE A 98 2.56 6.11 11.18
CA ILE A 98 2.08 6.79 9.96
C ILE A 98 1.31 5.78 9.12
N GLY A 99 0.18 6.21 8.55
CA GLY A 99 -0.57 5.48 7.53
C GLY A 99 -0.91 6.39 6.35
N ILE A 100 -0.78 5.89 5.13
CA ILE A 100 -1.07 6.58 3.88
C ILE A 100 -1.83 5.60 2.98
N ILE A 101 -3.01 5.99 2.53
CA ILE A 101 -3.78 5.27 1.52
C ILE A 101 -4.04 6.24 0.38
N TYR A 102 -3.63 5.91 -0.84
CA TYR A 102 -3.84 6.76 -1.99
C TYR A 102 -4.50 6.00 -3.12
N ASN A 103 -5.69 6.46 -3.54
CA ASN A 103 -6.35 6.00 -4.75
C ASN A 103 -6.03 6.99 -5.89
N PRO A 104 -5.18 6.62 -6.86
CA PRO A 104 -4.75 7.53 -7.93
C PRO A 104 -5.82 7.80 -8.99
N VAL A 105 -6.84 6.94 -9.07
CA VAL A 105 -7.93 7.03 -10.05
C VAL A 105 -8.98 8.04 -9.60
N LEU A 106 -9.29 8.03 -8.30
CA LEU A 106 -10.28 8.92 -7.68
C LEU A 106 -9.65 10.19 -7.08
N ASP A 107 -8.32 10.32 -7.13
CA ASP A 107 -7.56 11.39 -6.48
C ASP A 107 -7.93 11.54 -4.98
N LEU A 108 -7.95 10.40 -4.29
CA LEU A 108 -8.28 10.32 -2.86
C LEU A 108 -7.05 9.90 -2.07
N LEU A 109 -6.50 10.85 -1.32
CA LEU A 109 -5.40 10.67 -0.39
C LEU A 109 -5.92 10.69 1.04
N TYR A 110 -5.77 9.55 1.73
CA TYR A 110 -5.97 9.44 3.16
C TYR A 110 -4.63 9.38 3.86
N THR A 111 -4.48 10.15 4.92
CA THR A 111 -3.27 10.13 5.76
C THR A 111 -3.65 10.10 7.23
N ALA A 112 -2.83 9.43 8.03
CA ALA A 112 -2.94 9.42 9.47
C ALA A 112 -1.54 9.46 10.10
N ILE A 113 -1.41 10.22 11.18
CA ILE A 113 -0.19 10.24 12.00
C ILE A 113 -0.63 10.04 13.45
N HIS A 114 0.05 9.13 14.15
CA HIS A 114 -0.24 8.85 15.55
C HIS A 114 -0.18 10.15 16.38
N GLY A 115 -1.24 10.39 17.15
CA GLY A 115 -1.40 11.61 17.95
C GLY A 115 -1.75 12.89 17.19
N LYS A 116 -1.84 12.88 15.84
CA LYS A 116 -2.17 14.06 15.02
C LYS A 116 -3.47 13.95 14.22
N GLY A 117 -4.16 12.83 14.33
CA GLY A 117 -5.43 12.59 13.65
C GLY A 117 -5.29 12.01 12.25
N ALA A 118 -6.42 11.98 11.54
CA ALA A 118 -6.54 11.46 10.18
C ALA A 118 -7.18 12.49 9.25
N PHE A 119 -6.81 12.43 7.97
CA PHE A 119 -7.19 13.41 6.96
C PHE A 119 -7.55 12.71 5.65
N ARG A 120 -8.48 13.32 4.90
CA ARG A 120 -8.78 13.02 3.49
C ARG A 120 -8.54 14.28 2.66
N ASN A 121 -7.61 14.23 1.71
CA ASN A 121 -7.19 15.37 0.88
C ASN A 121 -6.91 16.62 1.74
N GLY A 122 -6.19 16.43 2.85
CA GLY A 122 -5.84 17.48 3.81
C GLY A 122 -6.97 17.94 4.75
N ARG A 123 -8.19 17.43 4.59
CA ARG A 123 -9.33 17.76 5.47
C ARG A 123 -9.45 16.74 6.60
N PRO A 124 -9.56 17.16 7.88
CA PRO A 124 -9.72 16.24 9.00
C PRO A 124 -10.94 15.33 8.83
N ILE A 125 -10.81 14.06 9.20
CA ILE A 125 -11.90 13.08 9.22
C ILE A 125 -12.07 12.48 10.62
N LYS A 126 -13.28 12.00 10.90
CA LYS A 126 -13.64 11.32 12.15
C LYS A 126 -14.53 10.13 11.82
N SER A 127 -14.55 9.13 12.70
CA SER A 127 -15.55 8.07 12.63
C SER A 127 -16.95 8.66 12.83
N SER A 128 -17.97 7.97 12.33
CA SER A 128 -19.38 8.35 12.50
C SER A 128 -19.88 8.24 13.95
N GLY A 129 -19.07 7.69 14.86
CA GLY A 129 -19.47 7.36 16.23
C GLY A 129 -20.39 6.13 16.31
N GLN A 130 -20.70 5.49 15.19
CA GLN A 130 -21.44 4.23 15.18
C GLN A 130 -20.54 3.11 15.71
N THR A 131 -20.98 2.46 16.77
CA THR A 131 -20.43 1.19 17.25
C THR A 131 -21.27 0.07 16.66
N GLY A 132 -20.65 -0.97 16.11
CA GLY A 132 -21.38 -2.12 15.57
C GLY A 132 -22.23 -2.79 16.66
N ASN A 133 -23.48 -3.11 16.33
CA ASN A 133 -24.34 -4.01 17.11
C ASN A 133 -24.08 -5.46 16.74
#